data_AF-A0A4C2EFH8-F1
#
_entry.id   AF-A0A4C2EFH8-F1
#
_cell.length_a   1.000
_cell.length_b   1.000
_cell.length_c   1.000
_cell.angle_alpha   90.00
_cell.angle_beta   90.00
_cell.angle_gamma   90.00
#
_symmetry.space_group_name_H-M   'P 1'
#
loop_
_entity.id
_entity.type
_entity.pdbx_description
1 polymer ?
#
loop_
_entity_poly.entity_id
_entity_poly.type
_entity_poly.pdbx_seq_one_letter_code
_entity_poly.pdbx_strand_id
1 'polypeptide(L)'
;MDWSGRRRYLPAVGFSLLLLGTSLLPVPEGPSEQLPVLLGVSLDKWVHAASYGALTALLAWARRARGWVTVAALAAVAVLYGAGVELLQALVPSRGTSGADFLANTVGAVLAGLAWLAIRRSDRTDPGASK
;
A
#
# COMPACT_ATOMS: atom_id res chain seq x y z
N MET A 1 -10.03 -4.26 -27.72
CA MET A 1 -9.54 -3.83 -26.39
C MET A 1 -10.01 -4.84 -25.35
N ASP A 2 -9.10 -5.56 -24.70
CA ASP A 2 -9.39 -6.43 -23.56
C ASP A 2 -9.95 -5.60 -22.39
N TRP A 3 -11.27 -5.58 -22.26
CA TRP A 3 -11.99 -4.93 -21.17
C TRP A 3 -11.85 -5.67 -19.83
N SER A 4 -11.49 -6.95 -19.87
CA SER A 4 -11.39 -7.81 -18.68
C SER A 4 -10.13 -7.49 -17.85
N GLY A 5 -9.02 -7.16 -18.50
CA GLY A 5 -7.77 -6.78 -17.86
C GLY A 5 -7.87 -5.43 -17.15
N ARG A 6 -8.51 -4.44 -17.78
CA ARG A 6 -8.68 -3.09 -17.21
C ARG A 6 -9.59 -3.10 -15.97
N ARG A 7 -10.65 -3.92 -15.97
CA ARG A 7 -11.57 -4.05 -14.83
C ARG A 7 -10.88 -4.56 -13.56
N ARG A 8 -9.79 -5.33 -13.67
CA ARG A 8 -9.04 -5.81 -12.49
C ARG A 8 -8.27 -4.71 -11.77
N TYR A 9 -8.04 -3.56 -12.41
CA TYR A 9 -7.43 -2.42 -11.73
C TYR A 9 -8.44 -1.56 -10.97
N LEU A 10 -9.76 -1.75 -11.17
CA LEU A 10 -10.78 -0.97 -10.48
C LEU A 10 -10.65 -1.02 -8.95
N PRO A 11 -10.35 -2.17 -8.30
CA PRO A 11 -10.10 -2.19 -6.86
C PRO A 11 -8.87 -1.38 -6.46
N ALA A 12 -7.77 -1.46 -7.22
CA ALA A 12 -6.56 -0.69 -6.93
C ALA A 12 -6.79 0.82 -7.07
N VAL A 13 -7.52 1.24 -8.13
CA VAL A 13 -7.89 2.64 -8.36
C VAL A 13 -8.86 3.13 -7.29
N GLY A 14 -9.90 2.37 -6.98
CA GLY A 14 -10.86 2.72 -5.93
C GLY A 14 -10.18 2.85 -4.56
N PHE A 15 -9.29 1.90 -4.23
CA PHE A 15 -8.52 1.94 -3.00
C PHE A 15 -7.53 3.11 -2.97
N SER A 16 -6.83 3.42 -4.07
CA SER A 16 -5.92 4.57 -4.11
C SER A 16 -6.69 5.88 -3.92
N LEU A 17 -7.85 6.03 -4.56
CA LEU A 17 -8.71 7.21 -4.40
C LEU A 17 -9.22 7.35 -2.97
N LEU A 18 -9.67 6.24 -2.35
CA LEU A 18 -10.06 6.22 -0.95
C LEU A 18 -8.89 6.65 -0.05
N LEU A 19 -7.72 6.04 -0.25
CA LEU A 19 -6.49 6.35 0.51
C LEU A 19 -6.14 7.83 0.40
N LEU A 20 -6.11 8.39 -0.82
CA LEU A 20 -5.87 9.82 -1.06
C LEU A 20 -6.90 10.68 -0.33
N GLY A 21 -8.18 10.37 -0.50
CA GLY A 21 -9.26 11.11 0.14
C GLY A 21 -9.08 11.14 1.65
N THR A 22 -8.89 9.98 2.28
CA THR A 22 -8.69 9.88 3.73
C THR A 22 -7.42 10.56 4.23
N SER A 23 -6.31 10.49 3.47
CA SER A 23 -5.05 11.12 3.84
C SER A 23 -5.10 12.65 3.80
N LEU A 24 -5.95 13.22 2.95
CA LEU A 24 -6.12 14.66 2.80
C LEU A 24 -7.25 15.24 3.67
N LEU A 25 -8.01 14.40 4.39
CA LEU A 25 -8.97 14.90 5.37
C LEU A 25 -8.23 15.65 6.49
N PRO A 26 -8.66 16.87 6.86
CA PRO A 26 -8.15 17.56 8.03
C PRO A 26 -8.33 16.70 9.28
N VAL A 27 -7.31 16.68 10.14
CA VAL A 27 -7.47 16.12 11.49
C VAL A 27 -8.25 17.14 12.32
N PRO A 28 -9.36 16.74 12.99
CA PRO A 28 -10.06 17.60 13.92
C PRO A 28 -9.13 18.01 15.06
N GLU A 29 -9.12 19.30 15.42
CA GLU A 29 -8.43 19.76 16.61
C GLU A 29 -9.25 19.36 17.85
N GLY A 30 -8.70 18.47 18.67
CA GLY A 30 -9.28 18.01 19.93
C GLY A 30 -8.18 17.83 20.98
N PRO A 31 -8.51 17.44 22.23
CA PRO A 31 -7.50 17.00 23.19
C PRO A 31 -6.57 16.03 22.48
N SER A 32 -5.25 16.20 22.65
CA SER A 32 -4.25 15.37 22.00
C SER A 32 -4.44 13.91 22.39
N GLU A 33 -5.30 13.19 21.66
CA GLU A 33 -5.43 11.76 21.79
C GLU A 33 -4.15 11.18 21.21
N GLN A 34 -3.23 10.85 22.12
CA GLN A 34 -2.10 10.00 21.76
C GLN A 34 -2.68 8.75 21.13
N LEU A 35 -2.38 8.57 19.84
CA LEU A 35 -2.78 7.38 19.14
C LEU A 35 -2.26 6.15 19.90
N PRO A 36 -3.03 5.05 19.95
CA PRO A 36 -2.56 3.82 20.55
C PRO A 36 -1.20 3.43 20.00
N VAL A 37 -0.32 2.94 20.87
CA VAL A 37 0.98 2.41 20.48
C VAL A 37 0.86 0.89 20.37
N LEU A 38 1.29 0.33 19.24
CA LEU A 38 1.34 -1.10 19.01
C LEU A 38 2.79 -1.50 18.74
N LEU A 39 3.32 -2.42 19.55
CA LEU A 39 4.71 -2.90 19.46
C LEU A 39 5.76 -1.76 19.49
N GLY A 40 5.51 -0.72 20.28
CA GLY A 40 6.40 0.43 20.40
C GLY A 40 6.33 1.42 19.23
N VAL A 41 5.42 1.22 18.27
CA VAL A 41 5.19 2.12 17.13
C VAL A 41 3.75 2.62 17.16
N SER A 42 3.55 3.92 16.93
CA SER A 42 2.21 4.52 16.88
C SER A 42 1.33 3.87 15.81
N LEU A 43 0.04 3.68 16.12
CA LEU A 43 -0.91 2.94 15.28
C LEU A 43 -1.09 3.56 13.87
N ASP A 44 -0.93 4.86 13.72
CA ASP A 44 -0.90 5.52 12.40
C ASP A 44 0.14 4.90 11.48
N LYS A 45 1.34 4.60 11.96
CA LYS A 45 2.39 4.01 11.11
C LYS A 45 2.02 2.61 10.63
N TRP A 46 1.30 1.84 11.46
CA TRP A 46 0.74 0.55 11.05
C TRP A 46 -0.34 0.71 9.99
N VAL A 47 -1.21 1.71 10.12
CA VAL A 47 -2.22 2.05 9.11
C VAL A 47 -1.55 2.45 7.79
N HIS A 48 -0.50 3.26 7.83
CA HIS A 48 0.33 3.61 6.68
C HIS A 48 0.93 2.35 6.03
N ALA A 49 1.68 1.54 6.78
CA ALA A 49 2.27 0.31 6.24
C ALA A 49 1.21 -0.65 5.65
N ALA A 50 0.09 -0.86 6.35
CA ALA A 50 -0.99 -1.71 5.86
C ALA A 50 -1.63 -1.16 4.57
N SER A 51 -1.83 0.16 4.48
CA SER A 51 -2.45 0.80 3.31
C SER A 51 -1.58 0.65 2.07
N TYR A 52 -0.29 0.96 2.15
CA TYR A 52 0.60 0.87 1.00
C TYR A 52 0.96 -0.58 0.65
N GLY A 53 0.96 -1.47 1.64
CA GLY A 53 1.01 -2.91 1.42
C GLY A 53 -0.21 -3.42 0.65
N ALA A 54 -1.42 -3.03 1.06
CA ALA A 54 -2.67 -3.37 0.37
C ALA A 54 -2.69 -2.84 -1.07
N LEU A 55 -2.30 -1.57 -1.28
CA LEU A 55 -2.18 -1.00 -2.63
C LEU A 55 -1.22 -1.82 -3.51
N THR A 56 -0.05 -2.20 -2.98
CA THR A 56 0.92 -3.04 -3.70
C THR A 56 0.35 -4.41 -4.05
N ALA A 57 -0.34 -5.06 -3.11
CA ALA A 57 -0.97 -6.36 -3.33
C ALA A 57 -2.10 -6.28 -4.38
N LEU A 58 -2.94 -5.24 -4.34
CA LEU A 58 -4.00 -5.01 -5.31
C LEU A 58 -3.44 -4.77 -6.72
N LEU A 59 -2.36 -3.99 -6.84
CA LEU A 59 -1.65 -3.78 -8.10
C LEU A 59 -1.05 -5.08 -8.63
N ALA A 60 -0.37 -5.85 -7.77
CA ALA A 60 0.22 -7.15 -8.13
C ALA A 60 -0.84 -8.16 -8.57
N TRP A 61 -1.99 -8.19 -7.89
CA TRP A 61 -3.15 -9.00 -8.24
C TRP A 61 -3.76 -8.59 -9.58
N ALA A 62 -4.02 -7.30 -9.76
CA ALA A 62 -4.58 -6.76 -11.00
C ALA A 62 -3.68 -7.09 -12.21
N ARG A 63 -2.36 -6.95 -12.02
CA ARG A 63 -1.36 -7.24 -13.04
C ARG A 63 -1.12 -8.74 -13.26
N ARG A 64 -1.58 -9.60 -12.34
CA ARG A 64 -1.20 -11.02 -12.21
C ARG A 64 0.33 -11.19 -12.21
N ALA A 65 1.01 -10.37 -11.42
CA ALA A 65 2.47 -10.30 -11.41
C ALA A 65 3.10 -11.63 -10.98
N ARG A 66 4.12 -12.09 -11.73
CA ARG A 66 4.83 -13.36 -11.49
C ARG A 66 6.35 -13.21 -11.33
N GLY A 67 6.94 -12.13 -11.85
CA GLY A 67 8.38 -11.88 -11.79
C GLY A 67 8.71 -10.84 -10.74
N TRP A 68 9.89 -10.98 -10.12
CA TRP A 68 10.37 -10.05 -9.10
C TRP A 68 10.48 -8.62 -9.64
N VAL A 69 10.91 -8.43 -10.90
CA VAL A 69 11.00 -7.11 -11.54
C VAL A 69 9.63 -6.44 -11.60
N THR A 70 8.59 -7.17 -12.02
CA THR A 70 7.23 -6.63 -12.10
C THR A 70 6.70 -6.27 -10.72
N VAL A 71 6.94 -7.11 -9.71
CA VAL A 71 6.48 -6.83 -8.35
C VAL A 71 7.23 -5.63 -7.76
N ALA A 72 8.55 -5.55 -7.96
CA ALA A 72 9.35 -4.40 -7.52
C ALA A 72 8.89 -3.10 -8.18
N ALA A 73 8.58 -3.11 -9.47
CA ALA A 73 8.04 -1.95 -10.17
C ALA A 73 6.68 -1.52 -9.59
N LEU A 74 5.79 -2.45 -9.26
CA LEU A 74 4.48 -2.13 -8.67
C LEU A 74 4.60 -1.63 -7.22
N ALA A 75 5.52 -2.17 -6.44
CA ALA A 75 5.85 -1.65 -5.11
C ALA A 75 6.42 -0.22 -5.22
N ALA A 76 7.33 0.02 -6.17
CA ALA A 76 7.85 1.37 -6.43
C ALA A 76 6.75 2.36 -6.83
N VAL A 77 5.76 1.94 -7.63
CA VAL A 77 4.58 2.76 -7.94
C VAL A 77 3.80 3.12 -6.67
N ALA A 78 3.57 2.16 -5.76
CA ALA A 78 2.90 2.44 -4.48
C ALA A 78 3.72 3.38 -3.58
N VAL A 79 5.04 3.24 -3.54
CA VAL A 79 5.95 4.13 -2.80
C VAL A 79 5.91 5.56 -3.35
N LEU A 80 6.02 5.72 -4.67
CA LEU A 80 5.97 7.02 -5.32
C LEU A 80 4.60 7.68 -5.16
N TYR A 81 3.53 6.88 -5.21
CA TYR A 81 2.20 7.36 -4.88
C TYR A 81 2.14 7.90 -3.46
N GLY A 82 2.71 7.19 -2.49
CA GLY A 82 2.76 7.63 -1.09
C GLY A 82 3.60 8.87 -0.86
N ALA A 83 4.75 8.99 -1.53
CA ALA A 83 5.52 10.22 -1.54
C ALA A 83 4.68 11.41 -2.06
N GLY A 84 3.90 11.20 -3.12
CA GLY A 84 2.98 12.21 -3.64
C GLY A 84 1.90 12.60 -2.62
N VAL A 85 1.30 11.63 -1.94
CA VAL A 85 0.30 11.88 -0.88
C VAL A 85 0.89 12.68 0.27
N GLU A 86 2.08 12.31 0.77
CA GLU A 86 2.79 13.04 1.83
C GLU A 86 3.07 14.50 1.43
N LEU A 87 3.51 14.74 0.19
CA LEU A 87 3.72 16.09 -0.32
C LEU A 87 2.42 16.89 -0.43
N LEU A 88 1.32 16.25 -0.83
CA LEU A 88 0.00 16.90 -0.86
C LEU A 88 -0.53 17.21 0.54
N GLN A 89 -0.19 16.40 1.54
CA GLN A 89 -0.54 16.69 2.94
C GLN A 89 0.08 17.99 3.45
N ALA A 90 1.21 18.44 2.89
CA ALA A 90 1.77 19.76 3.20
C ALA A 90 0.83 20.93 2.88
N LEU A 91 -0.17 20.71 2.02
CA LEU A 91 -1.16 21.71 1.63
C LEU A 91 -2.40 21.72 2.53
N VAL A 92 -2.52 20.78 3.47
CA VAL A 92 -3.66 20.66 4.38
C VAL A 92 -3.28 21.27 5.74
N PRO A 93 -3.99 22.29 6.25
CA PRO A 93 -3.56 23.07 7.42
C PRO A 93 -3.27 22.28 8.70
N SER A 94 -3.96 21.15 8.92
CA SER A 94 -3.77 20.28 10.09
C SER A 94 -2.95 19.02 9.79
N ARG A 95 -2.26 18.99 8.64
CA ARG A 95 -1.34 17.93 8.23
C ARG A 95 0.02 18.51 7.91
N GLY A 96 1.00 17.64 7.80
CA GLY A 96 2.34 17.98 7.33
C GLY A 96 3.00 16.75 6.71
N THR A 97 4.14 16.97 6.07
CA THR A 97 4.97 15.86 5.56
C THR A 97 5.64 15.12 6.72
N SER A 98 5.74 13.80 6.62
CA SER A 98 6.37 12.99 7.66
C SER A 98 7.27 11.93 7.05
N GLY A 99 8.57 12.03 7.34
CA GLY A 99 9.55 11.02 6.93
C GLY A 99 9.26 9.64 7.54
N ALA A 100 8.68 9.61 8.75
CA ALA A 100 8.28 8.36 9.39
C ALA A 100 7.09 7.70 8.69
N ASP A 101 6.14 8.49 8.18
CA ASP A 101 5.03 7.96 7.39
C ASP A 101 5.51 7.48 6.02
N PHE A 102 6.37 8.25 5.36
CA PHE A 102 7.01 7.80 4.12
C PHE A 102 7.77 6.47 4.30
N LEU A 103 8.50 6.31 5.41
CA LEU A 103 9.18 5.06 5.74
C LEU A 103 8.18 3.92 5.96
N ALA A 104 7.10 4.15 6.72
CA ALA A 104 6.05 3.16 6.95
C ALA A 104 5.38 2.72 5.64
N ASN A 105 5.06 3.67 4.75
CA ASN A 105 4.52 3.42 3.41
C ASN A 105 5.46 2.49 2.62
N THR A 106 6.76 2.79 2.66
CA THR A 106 7.80 2.03 1.95
C THR A 106 7.94 0.62 2.49
N VAL A 107 8.03 0.46 3.81
CA VAL A 107 8.11 -0.85 4.47
C VAL A 107 6.89 -1.70 4.12
N GLY A 108 5.69 -1.14 4.23
CA GLY A 108 4.45 -1.82 3.89
C GLY A 108 4.41 -2.33 2.44
N ALA A 109 4.74 -1.46 1.49
CA ALA A 109 4.79 -1.81 0.06
C ALA A 109 5.81 -2.92 -0.23
N VAL A 110 7.02 -2.82 0.33
CA VAL A 110 8.08 -3.82 0.14
C VAL A 110 7.68 -5.16 0.73
N LEU A 111 7.20 -5.20 1.98
CA LEU A 111 6.80 -6.43 2.65
C LEU A 111 5.65 -7.14 1.91
N ALA A 112 4.64 -6.40 1.44
CA ALA A 112 3.56 -6.97 0.65
C ALA A 112 4.06 -7.52 -0.70
N GLY A 113 4.99 -6.83 -1.36
CA GLY A 113 5.63 -7.33 -2.59
C GLY A 113 6.41 -8.62 -2.37
N LEU A 114 7.20 -8.71 -1.29
CA LEU A 114 7.92 -9.92 -0.90
C LEU A 114 6.96 -11.06 -0.58
N ALA A 115 5.92 -10.81 0.20
CA ALA A 115 4.88 -11.79 0.52
C ALA A 115 4.19 -12.32 -0.74
N TRP A 116 3.85 -11.43 -1.68
CA TRP A 116 3.27 -11.82 -2.98
C TRP A 116 4.18 -12.78 -3.74
N LEU A 117 5.48 -12.48 -3.81
CA LEU A 117 6.46 -13.34 -4.48
C LEU A 117 6.61 -14.69 -3.77
N ALA A 118 6.60 -14.72 -2.44
CA ALA A 118 6.68 -15.95 -1.66
C ALA A 118 5.49 -16.87 -1.95
N ILE A 119 4.26 -16.35 -1.88
CA ILE A 119 3.02 -17.12 -2.15
C ILE A 119 3.05 -17.69 -3.58
N ARG A 120 3.42 -16.87 -4.57
CA ARG A 120 3.48 -17.29 -5.98
C ARG A 120 4.58 -18.30 -6.30
N ARG A 121 5.63 -18.37 -5.47
CA ARG A 121 6.66 -19.41 -5.59
C ARG A 121 6.13 -20.74 -5.08
N SER A 122 5.41 -20.74 -3.96
CA SER A 122 4.77 -21.95 -3.42
C SER A 122 3.74 -22.55 -4.37
N ASP A 123 2.94 -21.72 -5.05
CA ASP A 123 2.00 -22.17 -6.09
C ASP A 123 2.68 -22.92 -7.26
N ARG A 124 3.97 -22.68 -7.50
CA ARG A 124 4.73 -23.36 -8.56
C ARG A 124 5.32 -24.70 -8.11
N THR A 125 5.52 -24.90 -6.81
CA THR A 125 6.15 -26.09 -6.25
C THR A 125 5.17 -27.21 -5.90
N ASP A 126 3.85 -26.99 -6.02
CA ASP A 126 2.80 -28.01 -5.90
C ASP A 126 2.23 -28.47 -7.26
N PRO A 127 2.96 -29.25 -8.08
CA PRO A 127 2.39 -29.97 -9.22
C PRO A 127 1.78 -31.34 -8.82
N GLY A 128 1.68 -31.66 -7.51
CA GLY A 128 1.62 -33.05 -7.02
C GLY A 128 0.52 -33.42 -6.02
N ALA A 129 -0.60 -32.69 -5.93
CA ALA A 129 -1.80 -33.27 -5.32
C ALA A 129 -2.54 -34.16 -6.34
N SER A 130 -1.83 -35.14 -6.91
CA SER A 130 -2.47 -36.27 -7.59
C SER A 130 -2.53 -37.44 -6.60
N LYS A 131 -3.70 -37.67 -6.03
CA LYS A 131 -4.21 -38.99 -5.68
C LYS A 131 -5.67 -39.04 -6.05
#